data_AF-A0A0Q7ND56-F1
#
_entry.id   AF-A0A0Q7ND56-F1
#
_cell.length_a   1.000
_cell.length_b   1.000
_cell.length_c   1.000
_cell.angle_alpha   90.00
_cell.angle_beta   90.00
_cell.angle_gamma   90.00
#
_symmetry.space_group_name_H-M   'P 1'
#
loop_
_entity.id
_entity.type
_entity.pdbx_description
1 polymer ?
#
loop_
_entity_poly.entity_id
_entity_poly.type
_entity_poly.pdbx_seq_one_letter_code
_entity_poly.pdbx_strand_id
1 'polypeptide(L)'
;MFPPQQEGHISMQDKFSIQVVDAVMLARIHRIHATETVQDAEMLGNDEAKVAAIMAIQHAETALALFREADSLLPDLQAARDAKWNGDIVLLESGSALLTARQKLGKDAS
;
A
#
# COMPACT_ATOMS: atom_id res chain seq x y z
N MET A 1 8.03 -16.89 -45.04
CA MET A 1 9.04 -16.29 -44.15
C MET A 1 8.32 -15.21 -43.36
N PHE A 2 7.89 -15.53 -42.14
CA PHE A 2 7.24 -14.54 -41.27
C PHE A 2 8.34 -13.69 -40.62
N PRO A 3 8.18 -12.36 -40.51
CA PRO A 3 9.16 -11.55 -39.79
C PRO A 3 9.21 -12.00 -38.32
N PRO A 4 10.40 -12.00 -37.70
CA PRO A 4 10.49 -12.25 -36.27
C PRO A 4 9.67 -11.19 -35.53
N GLN A 5 8.77 -11.66 -34.68
CA GLN A 5 8.05 -10.81 -33.73
C GLN A 5 9.10 -10.15 -32.85
N GLN A 6 9.24 -8.82 -32.93
CA GLN A 6 9.99 -8.06 -31.94
C GLN A 6 9.28 -8.29 -30.61
N GLU A 7 9.86 -9.10 -29.73
CA GLU A 7 9.53 -9.10 -28.32
C GLU A 7 9.72 -7.67 -27.82
N GLY A 8 8.62 -6.98 -27.52
CA GLY A 8 8.65 -5.60 -27.06
C GLY A 8 9.50 -5.51 -25.80
N HIS A 9 10.69 -4.91 -25.92
CA HIS A 9 11.63 -4.80 -24.82
C HIS A 9 11.13 -3.72 -23.85
N ILE A 10 10.44 -4.15 -22.79
CA ILE A 10 9.93 -3.25 -21.73
C ILE A 10 11.13 -2.52 -21.10
N SER A 11 11.07 -1.19 -21.04
CA SER A 11 12.16 -0.40 -20.48
C SER A 11 12.26 -0.57 -18.95
N MET A 12 13.40 -0.22 -18.37
CA MET A 12 13.53 -0.22 -16.90
C MET A 12 12.56 0.75 -16.21
N GLN A 13 12.21 1.84 -16.89
CA GLN A 13 11.23 2.82 -16.40
C GLN A 13 9.83 2.21 -16.40
N ASP A 14 9.44 1.52 -17.49
CA ASP A 14 8.14 0.84 -17.56
C ASP A 14 8.01 -0.24 -16.48
N LYS A 15 9.06 -1.04 -16.25
CA LYS A 15 9.08 -2.04 -15.16
C LYS A 15 8.91 -1.39 -13.80
N PHE A 16 9.57 -0.25 -13.57
CA PHE A 16 9.46 0.49 -12.33
C PHE A 16 8.03 1.03 -12.14
N SER A 17 7.44 1.67 -13.16
CA SER A 17 6.07 2.17 -13.08
C SER A 17 5.05 1.06 -12.82
N ILE A 18 5.22 -0.14 -13.41
CA ILE A 18 4.38 -1.30 -13.09
C ILE A 18 4.45 -1.65 -11.60
N GLN A 19 5.66 -1.71 -11.03
CA GLN A 19 5.84 -2.00 -9.60
C GLN A 19 5.23 -0.92 -8.71
N VAL A 20 5.31 0.36 -9.10
CA VAL A 20 4.67 1.46 -8.38
C VAL A 20 3.15 1.35 -8.43
N VAL A 21 2.58 0.99 -9.60
CA VAL A 21 1.13 0.77 -9.75
C VAL A 21 0.63 -0.36 -8.86
N ASP A 22 1.35 -1.48 -8.80
CA ASP A 22 1.00 -2.61 -7.92
C ASP A 22 1.03 -2.19 -6.44
N ALA A 23 2.07 -1.43 -6.03
CA ALA A 23 2.19 -0.94 -4.66
C ALA A 23 1.08 0.06 -4.29
N VAL A 24 0.70 0.94 -5.23
CA VAL A 24 -0.46 1.84 -5.08
C VAL A 24 -1.75 1.06 -4.91
N MET A 25 -1.96 -0.01 -5.68
CA MET A 25 -3.14 -0.85 -5.56
C MET A 25 -3.19 -1.51 -4.17
N LEU A 26 -2.07 -2.05 -3.69
CA LEU A 26 -1.99 -2.67 -2.37
C LEU A 26 -2.25 -1.67 -1.23
N ALA A 27 -1.69 -0.46 -1.32
CA ALA A 27 -1.95 0.60 -0.34
C ALA A 27 -3.43 1.02 -0.32
N ARG A 28 -4.11 1.07 -1.47
CA ARG A 28 -5.56 1.31 -1.54
C ARG A 28 -6.36 0.20 -0.86
N ILE A 29 -5.97 -1.06 -1.08
CA ILE A 29 -6.59 -2.23 -0.44
C ILE A 29 -6.46 -2.14 1.08
N HIS A 30 -5.27 -1.82 1.60
CA HIS A 30 -5.06 -1.62 3.04
C HIS A 30 -5.99 -0.54 3.59
N ARG A 31 -6.07 0.61 2.91
CA ARG A 31 -6.94 1.72 3.33
C ARG A 31 -8.42 1.31 3.37
N ILE A 32 -8.91 0.63 2.33
CA ILE A 32 -10.32 0.17 2.26
C ILE A 32 -10.62 -0.76 3.43
N HIS A 33 -9.80 -1.80 3.62
CA HIS A 33 -10.01 -2.75 4.70
C HIS A 33 -9.84 -2.14 6.09
N ALA A 34 -8.94 -1.17 6.25
CA ALA A 34 -8.80 -0.46 7.51
C ALA A 34 -10.04 0.41 7.80
N THR A 35 -10.63 1.05 6.79
CA THR A 35 -11.90 1.78 6.93
C THR A 35 -13.05 0.85 7.32
N GLU A 36 -13.18 -0.32 6.69
CA GLU A 36 -14.15 -1.35 7.08
C GLU A 36 -13.93 -1.78 8.55
N THR A 37 -12.67 -2.01 8.92
CA THR A 37 -12.29 -2.39 10.30
C THR A 37 -12.61 -1.31 11.33
N VAL A 38 -12.52 -0.02 10.98
CA VAL A 38 -12.96 1.09 11.84
C VAL A 38 -14.47 1.00 12.09
N GLN A 39 -15.27 0.76 11.04
CA GLN A 39 -16.73 0.64 11.17
C GLN A 39 -17.12 -0.54 12.07
N ASP A 40 -16.48 -1.70 11.87
CA ASP A 40 -16.69 -2.88 12.71
C ASP A 40 -16.32 -2.61 14.17
N ALA A 41 -15.18 -1.94 14.40
CA ALA A 41 -14.73 -1.58 15.74
C ALA A 41 -15.68 -0.59 16.43
N GLU A 42 -16.23 0.38 15.70
CA GLU A 42 -17.23 1.31 16.22
C GLU A 42 -18.55 0.60 16.58
N MET A 43 -19.01 -0.33 15.74
CA MET A 43 -20.22 -1.11 16.01
C MET A 43 -20.09 -1.98 17.27
N LEU A 44 -18.88 -2.47 17.55
CA LEU A 44 -18.59 -3.33 18.71
C LEU A 44 -18.11 -2.56 19.94
N GLY A 45 -17.90 -1.24 19.84
CA GLY A 45 -17.35 -0.43 20.93
C GLY A 45 -15.90 -0.77 21.29
N ASN A 46 -15.11 -1.30 20.34
CA ASN A 46 -13.72 -1.70 20.55
C ASN A 46 -12.77 -0.56 20.14
N ASP A 47 -12.51 0.37 21.08
CA ASP A 47 -11.63 1.52 20.86
C ASP A 47 -10.20 1.11 20.47
N GLU A 48 -9.72 -0.01 21.00
CA GLU A 48 -8.38 -0.52 20.72
C GLU A 48 -8.19 -0.94 19.27
N ALA A 49 -9.18 -1.64 18.69
CA ALA A 49 -9.20 -2.03 17.30
C ALA A 49 -9.36 -0.80 16.39
N LYS A 50 -10.24 0.13 16.79
CA LYS A 50 -10.47 1.38 16.06
C LYS A 50 -9.18 2.19 15.93
N VAL A 51 -8.42 2.38 17.01
CA VAL A 51 -7.15 3.12 16.98
C VAL A 51 -6.14 2.46 16.04
N ALA A 52 -5.98 1.14 16.12
CA ALA A 52 -5.06 0.41 15.23
C ALA A 52 -5.49 0.50 13.74
N ALA A 53 -6.80 0.46 13.46
CA ALA A 53 -7.31 0.61 12.10
C ALA A 53 -7.10 2.03 11.56
N ILE A 54 -7.28 3.07 12.39
CA ILE A 54 -6.97 4.46 12.02
C ILE A 54 -5.48 4.62 11.69
N MET A 55 -4.59 4.02 12.48
CA MET A 55 -3.16 4.02 12.16
C MET A 55 -2.88 3.35 10.81
N ALA A 56 -3.52 2.22 10.51
CA ALA A 56 -3.38 1.53 9.23
C ALA A 56 -3.79 2.41 8.04
N ILE A 57 -4.85 3.22 8.19
CA ILE A 57 -5.28 4.22 7.20
C ILE A 57 -4.20 5.29 7.01
N GLN A 58 -3.69 5.88 8.09
CA GLN A 58 -2.66 6.93 8.03
C GLN A 58 -1.39 6.45 7.33
N HIS A 59 -0.91 5.25 7.65
CA HIS A 59 0.22 4.64 6.97
C HIS A 59 -0.09 4.38 5.49
N ALA A 60 -1.28 3.84 5.16
CA ALA A 60 -1.66 3.61 3.75
C ALA A 60 -1.69 4.90 2.93
N GLU A 61 -2.19 6.00 3.49
CA GLU A 61 -2.22 7.31 2.83
C GLU A 61 -0.81 7.89 2.64
N THR A 62 0.06 7.71 3.62
CA THR A 62 1.47 8.12 3.54
C THR A 62 2.21 7.32 2.46
N ALA A 63 2.02 5.99 2.41
CA ALA A 63 2.58 5.13 1.37
C ALA A 63 2.08 5.55 -0.03
N LEU A 64 0.79 5.87 -0.18
CA LEU A 64 0.23 6.37 -1.44
C LEU A 64 0.88 7.67 -1.91
N ALA A 65 1.18 8.59 -0.99
CA ALA A 65 1.89 9.82 -1.32
C ALA A 65 3.31 9.53 -1.83
N LEU A 66 4.05 8.65 -1.13
CA LEU A 66 5.41 8.25 -1.51
C LEU A 66 5.46 7.54 -2.86
N PHE A 67 4.48 6.69 -3.18
CA PHE A 67 4.43 6.04 -4.49
C PHE A 67 4.11 7.02 -5.63
N ARG A 68 3.27 8.04 -5.38
CA ARG A 68 3.04 9.12 -6.36
C ARG A 68 4.29 9.95 -6.57
N GLU A 69 5.02 10.25 -5.50
CA GLU A 69 6.31 10.93 -5.56
C GLU A 69 7.32 10.11 -6.38
N ALA A 70 7.43 8.81 -6.10
CA ALA A 70 8.32 7.90 -6.83
C ALA A 70 8.09 7.92 -8.35
N ASP A 71 6.83 7.92 -8.80
CA ASP A 71 6.51 8.01 -10.24
C ASP A 71 6.89 9.40 -10.83
N SER A 72 6.69 10.47 -10.06
CA SER A 72 7.01 11.84 -10.49
C SER A 72 8.51 12.14 -10.60
N LEU A 73 9.36 11.32 -9.97
CA LEU A 73 10.82 11.47 -9.99
C LEU A 73 11.47 10.86 -11.24
N LEU A 74 10.72 10.15 -12.09
CA LEU A 74 11.23 9.67 -13.36
C LEU A 74 11.60 10.86 -14.28
N PRO A 75 12.72 10.78 -15.02
CA PRO A 75 13.52 9.58 -15.31
C PRO A 75 14.65 9.29 -14.30
N ASP A 76 14.77 10.02 -13.18
CA ASP A 76 15.78 9.75 -12.15
C ASP A 76 15.43 8.46 -11.38
N LEU A 77 15.95 7.34 -11.86
CA LEU A 77 15.68 6.03 -11.30
C LEU A 77 16.21 5.85 -9.87
N GLN A 78 17.25 6.58 -9.45
CA GLN A 78 17.78 6.44 -8.10
C GLN A 78 16.84 7.14 -7.12
N ALA A 79 16.49 8.40 -7.39
CA ALA A 79 15.54 9.15 -6.57
C ALA A 79 14.17 8.45 -6.50
N ALA A 80 13.67 7.97 -7.64
CA ALA A 80 12.41 7.22 -7.72
C ALA A 80 12.44 5.94 -6.85
N ARG A 81 13.54 5.18 -6.90
CA ARG A 81 13.72 3.98 -6.07
C ARG A 81 13.74 4.28 -4.59
N ASP A 82 14.42 5.35 -4.18
CA ASP A 82 14.51 5.72 -2.77
C ASP A 82 13.11 6.14 -2.23
N ALA A 83 12.34 6.90 -3.01
CA ALA A 83 10.96 7.23 -2.68
C ALA A 83 10.06 5.98 -2.61
N LYS A 84 10.17 5.06 -3.59
CA LYS A 84 9.42 3.80 -3.58
C LYS A 84 9.77 2.94 -2.38
N TRP A 85 11.05 2.83 -2.03
CA TRP A 85 11.52 2.04 -0.89
C TRP A 85 10.92 2.54 0.43
N ASN A 86 10.90 3.87 0.63
CA ASN A 86 10.22 4.47 1.77
C ASN A 86 8.72 4.16 1.75
N GLY A 87 8.08 4.23 0.58
CA GLY A 87 6.68 3.84 0.40
C GLY A 87 6.42 2.37 0.76
N ASP A 88 7.30 1.45 0.36
CA ASP A 88 7.20 0.03 0.67
C ASP A 88 7.31 -0.23 2.19
N ILE A 89 8.23 0.46 2.89
CA ILE A 89 8.35 0.38 4.36
C ILE A 89 7.05 0.82 5.03
N VAL A 90 6.52 1.99 4.66
CA VAL A 90 5.28 2.51 5.25
C VAL A 90 4.08 1.62 4.90
N LEU A 91 4.08 0.99 3.72
CA LEU A 91 3.05 0.02 3.35
C LEU A 91 3.09 -1.24 4.24
N LEU A 92 4.27 -1.70 4.65
CA LEU A 92 4.41 -2.79 5.63
C LEU A 92 3.88 -2.37 7.00
N GLU A 93 4.14 -1.15 7.45
CA GLU A 93 3.57 -0.60 8.69
C GLU A 93 2.03 -0.57 8.64
N SER A 94 1.47 -0.15 7.51
CA SER A 94 0.03 -0.18 7.27
C SER A 94 -0.54 -1.60 7.40
N GLY A 95 0.12 -2.60 6.80
CA GLY A 95 -0.30 -4.00 6.89
C GLY A 95 -0.21 -4.55 8.31
N SER A 96 0.84 -4.20 9.06
CA SER A 96 1.03 -4.59 10.46
C SER A 96 -0.06 -4.00 11.38
N ALA A 97 -0.38 -2.72 11.20
CA ALA A 97 -1.44 -2.04 11.94
C ALA A 97 -2.82 -2.66 11.63
N LEU A 98 -3.10 -2.97 10.36
CA LEU A 98 -4.34 -3.62 9.95
C LEU A 98 -4.48 -5.03 10.56
N LEU A 99 -3.39 -5.81 10.57
CA LEU A 99 -3.37 -7.12 11.23
C LEU A 99 -3.68 -7.00 12.73
N THR A 100 -3.08 -6.02 13.39
CA THR A 100 -3.29 -5.74 14.81
C THR A 100 -4.75 -5.35 15.09
N ALA A 101 -5.34 -4.50 14.26
CA ALA A 101 -6.74 -4.11 14.38
C ALA A 101 -7.68 -5.32 14.28
N ARG A 102 -7.45 -6.19 13.29
CA ARG A 102 -8.22 -7.43 13.11
C ARG A 102 -8.08 -8.40 14.29
N GLN A 103 -6.89 -8.54 14.84
CA GLN A 103 -6.65 -9.38 16.03
C GLN A 103 -7.40 -8.84 17.25
N LYS A 104 -7.47 -7.52 17.42
CA LYS A 104 -8.21 -6.88 18.51
C LYS A 104 -9.72 -7.09 18.36
N LEU A 105 -10.27 -6.96 17.14
CA LEU A 105 -11.68 -7.29 16.86
C LEU A 105 -12.02 -8.75 17.20
N GLY A 106 -11.14 -9.68 16.82
CA GLY A 106 -11.38 -11.11 17.06
C GLY A 106 -11.33 -11.51 18.53
N LYS A 107 -10.63 -10.75 19.39
CA LYS A 107 -10.52 -11.03 20.83
C LYS A 107 -11.81 -10.74 21.59
N ASP A 108 -12.61 -9.77 21.17
CA ASP A 108 -13.85 -9.39 21.86
C ASP A 108 -15.07 -10.19 21.39
N ALA A 109 -14.93 -10.96 20.30
CA ALA A 109 -15.97 -11.85 19.79
C ALA A 109 -15.96 -13.26 20.42
N SER A 110 -15.03 -13.53 21.35
CA SER A 110 -14.80 -14.84 21.98
C SER A 110 -15.25 -14.89 23.44
#